data_AF-A0A358JX35-F1
#
_entry.id   AF-A0A358JX35-F1
#
_cell.length_a   1.000
_cell.length_b   1.000
_cell.length_c   1.000
_cell.angle_alpha   90.00
_cell.angle_beta   90.00
_cell.angle_gamma   90.00
#
_symmetry.space_group_name_H-M   'P 1'
#
loop_
_entity.id
_entity.type
_entity.pdbx_description
1 polymer ?
#
loop_
_entity_poly.entity_id
_entity_poly.type
_entity_poly.pdbx_seq_one_letter_code
_entity_poly.pdbx_strand_id
1 'polypeptide(L)'
;MVFFQIPILPEKILSGRDFKNTAEVLKGSSRDGTFTENDIKEYKQAWSKPGALSGMLNWYRAISSSMKHISKEKIEVPVKIIWGEQDRFLSKRLAEESLKFINAASVTWIKDATHWVNQEEADIVNKEILKFLNKSS
;
A
#
# COMPACT_ATOMS: atom_id res chain seq x y z
N MET A 1 -3.95 -9.48 11.89
CA MET A 1 -2.53 -9.87 12.00
C MET A 1 -2.33 -11.31 12.44
N VAL A 2 -2.99 -11.82 13.50
CA VAL A 2 -2.80 -13.21 13.99
C VAL A 2 -3.04 -14.27 12.90
N PHE A 3 -4.02 -14.07 12.03
CA PHE A 3 -4.29 -14.95 10.88
C PHE A 3 -3.03 -15.25 10.05
N PHE A 4 -2.19 -14.24 9.77
CA PHE A 4 -0.98 -14.41 8.97
C PHE A 4 0.12 -15.22 9.67
N GLN A 5 0.03 -15.41 10.98
CA GLN A 5 0.99 -16.22 11.76
C GLN A 5 0.71 -17.72 11.65
N ILE A 6 -0.47 -18.13 11.15
CA ILE A 6 -0.80 -19.54 10.97
C ILE A 6 0.05 -20.10 9.83
N PRO A 7 0.87 -21.14 10.04
CA PRO A 7 1.70 -21.69 8.98
C PRO A 7 0.86 -22.19 7.81
N ILE A 8 1.26 -21.81 6.58
CA ILE A 8 0.75 -22.34 5.30
C ILE A 8 -0.71 -21.97 4.96
N LEU A 9 -1.59 -21.79 5.96
CA LEU A 9 -3.01 -21.53 5.76
C LEU A 9 -3.28 -20.22 4.97
N PRO A 10 -2.67 -19.06 5.32
CA PRO A 10 -2.86 -17.84 4.55
C PRO A 10 -2.39 -17.97 3.10
N GLU A 11 -1.23 -18.62 2.88
CA GLU A 11 -0.72 -18.90 1.54
C GLU A 11 -1.70 -19.74 0.71
N LYS A 12 -2.30 -20.79 1.30
CA LYS A 12 -3.31 -21.63 0.62
C LYS A 12 -4.59 -20.86 0.28
N ILE A 13 -5.04 -19.97 1.17
CA ILE A 13 -6.25 -19.16 0.93
C ILE A 13 -6.01 -18.15 -0.19
N LEU A 14 -4.84 -17.50 -0.20
CA LEU A 14 -4.48 -16.49 -1.20
C LEU A 14 -4.17 -17.09 -2.58
N SER A 15 -3.55 -18.28 -2.62
CA SER A 15 -3.30 -19.02 -3.88
C SER A 15 -4.52 -19.76 -4.41
N GLY A 16 -5.56 -19.93 -3.59
CA GLY A 16 -6.77 -20.68 -3.94
C GLY A 16 -7.45 -20.19 -5.21
N ARG A 17 -7.96 -21.14 -6.00
CA ARG A 17 -8.70 -20.90 -7.26
C ARG A 17 -7.91 -20.04 -8.24
N ASP A 18 -6.64 -20.36 -8.47
CA ASP A 18 -5.74 -19.59 -9.34
C ASP A 18 -5.70 -18.10 -8.92
N PHE A 19 -5.42 -17.86 -7.64
CA PHE A 19 -5.35 -16.52 -7.03
C PHE A 19 -6.63 -15.67 -7.17
N LYS A 20 -7.77 -16.27 -7.53
CA LYS A 20 -9.05 -15.55 -7.69
C LYS A 20 -9.44 -14.78 -6.43
N ASN A 21 -9.24 -15.38 -5.25
CA ASN A 21 -9.55 -14.72 -3.97
C ASN A 21 -8.73 -13.44 -3.80
N THR A 22 -7.44 -13.48 -4.12
CA THR A 22 -6.54 -12.32 -4.00
C THR A 22 -6.92 -11.24 -5.03
N ALA A 23 -7.27 -11.64 -6.26
CA ALA A 23 -7.75 -10.73 -7.28
C ALA A 23 -9.10 -10.07 -6.89
N GLU A 24 -10.01 -10.80 -6.24
CA GLU A 24 -11.26 -10.25 -5.74
C GLU A 24 -11.05 -9.23 -4.62
N VAL A 25 -10.09 -9.46 -3.72
CA VAL A 25 -9.71 -8.46 -2.70
C VAL A 25 -9.09 -7.22 -3.35
N LEU A 26 -8.20 -7.39 -4.32
CA LEU A 26 -7.56 -6.30 -5.06
C LEU A 26 -8.63 -5.40 -5.73
N LYS A 27 -9.55 -6.01 -6.49
CA LYS A 27 -10.64 -5.29 -7.15
C LYS A 27 -11.63 -4.69 -6.16
N GLY A 28 -12.07 -5.46 -5.16
CA GLY A 28 -13.06 -5.01 -4.19
C GLY A 28 -12.54 -3.93 -3.22
N SER A 29 -11.23 -3.70 -3.17
CA SER A 29 -10.61 -2.64 -2.38
C SER A 29 -10.16 -1.43 -3.21
N SER A 30 -10.43 -1.44 -4.51
CA SER A 30 -10.22 -0.32 -5.43
C SER A 30 -11.54 0.19 -5.99
N ARG A 31 -11.50 1.33 -6.68
CA ARG A 31 -12.60 1.84 -7.49
C ARG A 31 -12.88 0.90 -8.66
N ASP A 32 -14.14 0.79 -9.06
CA ASP A 32 -14.53 0.01 -10.23
C ASP A 32 -13.76 0.46 -11.47
N GLY A 33 -13.25 -0.52 -12.24
CA GLY A 33 -12.47 -0.27 -13.44
C GLY A 33 -10.99 0.07 -13.24
N THR A 34 -10.51 0.19 -11.99
CA THR A 34 -9.09 0.48 -11.69
C THR A 34 -8.14 -0.56 -12.26
N PHE A 35 -8.49 -1.84 -12.13
CA PHE A 35 -7.68 -2.95 -12.62
C PHE A 35 -8.39 -3.64 -13.78
N THR A 36 -7.74 -3.62 -14.95
CA THR A 36 -8.19 -4.35 -16.12
C THR A 36 -7.97 -5.85 -15.95
N GLU A 37 -8.58 -6.67 -16.81
CA GLU A 37 -8.32 -8.11 -16.81
C GLU A 37 -6.84 -8.44 -17.06
N ASN A 38 -6.17 -7.63 -17.87
CA ASN A 38 -4.75 -7.79 -18.13
C ASN A 38 -3.90 -7.48 -16.89
N ASP A 39 -4.23 -6.44 -16.13
CA ASP A 39 -3.54 -6.13 -14.87
C ASP A 39 -3.70 -7.28 -13.88
N ILE A 40 -4.92 -7.82 -13.75
CA ILE A 40 -5.17 -8.99 -12.89
C ILE A 40 -4.33 -10.19 -13.34
N LYS A 41 -4.21 -10.44 -14.64
CA LYS A 41 -3.37 -11.51 -15.17
C LYS A 41 -1.90 -11.31 -14.78
N GLU A 42 -1.38 -10.09 -14.87
CA GLU A 42 0.00 -9.76 -14.46
C GLU A 42 0.20 -9.93 -12.94
N TYR A 43 -0.75 -9.49 -12.11
CA TYR A 43 -0.71 -9.72 -10.67
C TYR A 43 -0.69 -11.21 -10.31
N LYS A 44 -1.51 -12.02 -10.99
CA LYS A 44 -1.51 -13.48 -10.80
C LYS A 44 -0.17 -14.11 -11.16
N GLN A 45 0.44 -13.70 -12.28
CA GLN A 45 1.78 -14.15 -12.67
C GLN A 45 2.84 -13.76 -11.63
N ALA A 46 2.73 -12.57 -11.04
CA ALA A 46 3.63 -12.15 -9.98
C ALA A 46 3.44 -12.99 -8.70
N TRP A 47 2.20 -13.23 -8.28
CA TRP A 47 1.87 -14.05 -7.09
C TRP A 47 2.18 -15.53 -7.27
N SER A 48 2.21 -16.04 -8.50
CA SER A 48 2.53 -17.44 -8.78
C SER A 48 4.02 -17.76 -8.70
N LYS A 49 4.90 -16.75 -8.64
CA LYS A 49 6.33 -16.99 -8.48
C LYS A 49 6.61 -17.72 -7.15
N PRO A 50 7.51 -18.72 -7.14
CA PRO A 50 7.86 -19.43 -5.91
C PRO A 50 8.25 -18.46 -4.78
N GLY A 51 7.60 -18.61 -3.62
CA GLY A 51 7.85 -17.77 -2.45
C GLY A 51 7.21 -16.37 -2.47
N ALA A 52 6.53 -15.94 -3.54
CA ALA A 52 5.97 -14.59 -3.63
C ALA A 52 4.92 -14.30 -2.54
N LEU A 53 3.93 -15.19 -2.36
CA LEU A 53 2.92 -15.02 -1.31
C LEU A 53 3.53 -15.08 0.09
N SER A 54 4.48 -15.99 0.32
CA SER A 54 5.19 -16.08 1.60
C SER A 54 5.98 -14.80 1.87
N GLY A 55 6.67 -14.23 0.87
CA GLY A 55 7.37 -12.96 0.98
C GLY A 55 6.43 -11.80 1.33
N MET A 56 5.30 -11.70 0.64
CA MET A 56 4.27 -10.70 0.93
C MET A 56 3.73 -10.83 2.38
N LEU A 57 3.44 -12.04 2.82
CA LEU A 57 2.93 -12.31 4.17
C LEU A 57 3.98 -12.11 5.26
N ASN A 58 5.25 -12.37 4.95
CA ASN A 58 6.36 -12.19 5.89
C ASN A 58 6.50 -10.73 6.33
N TRP A 59 6.14 -9.76 5.49
CA TRP A 59 6.07 -8.35 5.89
C TRP A 59 5.14 -8.15 7.10
N TYR A 60 3.93 -8.72 7.04
CA TYR A 60 2.98 -8.68 8.16
C TYR A 60 3.44 -9.50 9.37
N ARG A 61 4.09 -10.65 9.13
CA ARG A 61 4.61 -11.50 10.22
C ARG A 61 5.71 -10.80 11.02
N ALA A 62 6.49 -9.95 10.35
CA ALA A 62 7.60 -9.21 10.93
C ALA A 62 7.20 -7.95 11.72
N ILE A 63 5.93 -7.50 11.65
CA ILE A 63 5.50 -6.23 12.28
C ILE A 63 5.89 -6.16 13.76
N SER A 64 5.61 -7.20 14.54
CA SER A 64 5.94 -7.24 15.99
C SER A 64 7.43 -7.09 16.28
N SER A 65 8.28 -7.67 15.43
CA SER A 65 9.74 -7.53 15.55
C SER A 65 10.19 -6.14 15.12
N SER A 66 9.67 -5.64 14.00
CA SER A 66 10.05 -4.34 13.42
C SER A 66 9.69 -3.16 14.33
N MET A 67 8.59 -3.25 15.09
CA MET A 67 8.17 -2.19 16.01
C MET A 67 9.22 -1.88 17.09
N LYS A 68 10.09 -2.84 17.44
CA LYS A 68 11.18 -2.65 18.42
C LYS A 68 12.28 -1.72 17.91
N HIS A 69 12.34 -1.50 16.60
CA HIS A 69 13.40 -0.75 15.92
C HIS A 69 12.90 0.59 15.36
N ILE A 70 11.68 1.00 15.70
CA ILE A 70 11.13 2.29 15.25
C ILE A 70 11.86 3.41 15.99
N SER A 71 12.57 4.25 15.24
CA SER A 71 13.13 5.49 15.77
C SER A 71 12.01 6.46 16.14
N LYS A 72 12.22 7.21 17.23
CA LYS A 72 11.33 8.31 17.64
C LYS A 72 11.87 9.67 17.16
N GLU A 73 13.00 9.68 16.48
CA GLU A 73 13.58 10.89 15.91
C GLU A 73 12.69 11.43 14.79
N LYS A 74 12.72 12.74 14.63
CA LYS A 74 12.00 13.39 13.55
C LYS A 74 12.75 13.23 12.23
N ILE A 75 11.97 13.19 11.15
CA ILE A 75 12.48 13.20 9.79
C ILE A 75 12.78 14.66 9.41
N GLU A 76 14.06 14.93 9.16
CA GLU A 76 14.58 16.27 8.85
C GLU A 76 14.49 16.62 7.35
N VAL A 77 14.46 15.61 6.47
CA VAL A 77 14.34 15.84 5.02
C VAL A 77 12.90 16.22 4.66
N PRO A 78 12.69 17.01 3.57
CA PRO A 78 11.35 17.26 3.06
C PRO A 78 10.60 15.96 2.74
N VAL A 79 9.31 15.88 3.09
CA VAL A 79 8.46 14.73 2.81
C VAL A 79 7.18 15.16 2.11
N LYS A 80 6.81 14.42 1.06
CA LYS A 80 5.51 14.49 0.41
C LYS A 80 4.69 13.24 0.75
N ILE A 81 3.52 13.44 1.34
CA ILE A 81 2.52 12.39 1.52
C ILE A 81 1.41 12.59 0.49
N ILE A 82 1.02 11.52 -0.21
CA ILE A 82 -0.13 11.50 -1.10
C ILE A 82 -1.05 10.39 -0.60
N TRP A 83 -2.32 10.71 -0.33
CA TRP A 83 -3.19 9.81 0.43
C TRP A 83 -4.63 9.81 -0.10
N GLY A 84 -5.20 8.62 -0.28
CA GLY A 84 -6.59 8.41 -0.66
C GLY A 84 -7.51 8.36 0.56
N GLU A 85 -8.54 9.19 0.60
CA GLU A 85 -9.42 9.28 1.78
C GLU A 85 -10.41 8.11 1.90
N GLN A 86 -10.60 7.32 0.85
CA GLN A 86 -11.43 6.10 0.84
C GLN A 86 -10.60 4.83 1.10
N ASP A 87 -9.38 4.95 1.64
CA ASP A 87 -8.55 3.79 1.98
C ASP A 87 -9.21 2.92 3.08
N ARG A 88 -9.47 1.66 2.73
CA ARG A 88 -10.12 0.66 3.59
C ARG A 88 -9.16 -0.02 4.56
N PHE A 89 -7.85 0.11 4.36
CA PHE A 89 -6.80 -0.55 5.14
C PHE A 89 -6.11 0.42 6.10
N LEU A 90 -5.87 1.66 5.67
CA LEU A 90 -5.18 2.69 6.45
C LEU A 90 -6.07 3.92 6.64
N SER A 91 -6.35 4.28 7.89
CA SER A 91 -7.15 5.47 8.17
C SER A 91 -6.38 6.76 7.88
N LYS A 92 -7.09 7.79 7.42
CA LYS A 92 -6.56 9.16 7.24
C LYS A 92 -5.76 9.66 8.45
N ARG A 93 -6.21 9.32 9.66
CA ARG A 93 -5.54 9.65 10.92
C ARG A 93 -4.08 9.18 10.96
N LEU A 94 -3.73 8.04 10.35
CA LEU A 94 -2.35 7.57 10.34
C LEU A 94 -1.41 8.53 9.61
N ALA A 95 -1.85 9.09 8.49
CA ALA A 95 -1.10 10.13 7.79
C ALA A 95 -1.00 11.41 8.62
N GLU A 96 -2.09 11.84 9.26
CA GLU A 96 -2.10 13.02 10.13
C GLU A 96 -1.15 12.86 11.33
N GLU A 97 -1.11 11.70 11.97
CA GLU A 97 -0.20 11.39 13.08
C GLU A 97 1.26 11.35 12.60
N SER A 98 1.51 10.88 11.39
CA SER A 98 2.85 10.84 10.78
C SER A 98 3.45 12.24 10.60
N LEU A 99 2.61 13.27 10.38
CA LEU A 99 3.08 14.67 10.27
C LEU A 99 3.76 15.18 11.54
N LYS A 100 3.44 14.61 12.71
CA LYS A 100 4.07 15.00 13.99
C LYS A 100 5.55 14.61 14.06
N PHE A 101 5.96 13.67 13.22
CA PHE A 101 7.33 13.14 13.14
C PHE A 101 8.14 13.72 11.98
N ILE A 102 7.61 14.72 11.25
CA ILE A 102 8.27 15.29 10.07
C ILE A 102 8.37 16.81 10.22
N ASN A 103 9.55 17.39 10.06
CA ASN A 103 9.73 18.83 10.21
C ASN A 103 9.24 19.63 8.99
N ALA A 104 9.43 19.10 7.78
CA ALA A 104 9.00 19.72 6.53
C ALA A 104 8.12 18.76 5.72
N ALA A 105 6.82 18.75 6.00
CA ALA A 105 5.85 17.89 5.32
C ALA A 105 4.91 18.69 4.41
N SER A 106 4.53 18.08 3.30
CA SER A 106 3.36 18.50 2.52
C SER A 106 2.47 17.30 2.22
N VAL A 107 1.15 17.50 2.22
CA VAL A 107 0.18 16.42 1.99
C VAL A 107 -0.73 16.78 0.83
N THR A 108 -0.99 15.80 -0.03
CA THR A 108 -2.10 15.84 -0.99
C THR A 108 -3.12 14.79 -0.60
N TRP A 109 -4.31 15.26 -0.20
CA TRP A 109 -5.46 14.40 0.03
C TRP A 109 -6.25 14.22 -1.26
N ILE A 110 -6.58 12.98 -1.56
CA ILE A 110 -7.34 12.60 -2.74
C ILE A 110 -8.65 11.99 -2.27
N LYS A 111 -9.71 12.80 -2.28
CA LYS A 111 -10.98 12.50 -1.61
C LYS A 111 -11.64 11.19 -2.07
N ASP A 112 -11.54 10.90 -3.36
CA ASP A 112 -12.25 9.80 -4.01
C ASP A 112 -11.33 8.60 -4.31
N ALA A 113 -10.07 8.64 -3.88
CA ALA A 113 -9.14 7.52 -4.06
C ALA A 113 -9.09 6.61 -2.83
N THR A 114 -8.86 5.33 -3.09
CA THR A 114 -8.73 4.25 -2.12
C THR A 114 -7.27 4.06 -1.70
N HIS A 115 -6.92 2.86 -1.26
CA HIS A 115 -5.53 2.44 -1.02
C HIS A 115 -4.65 2.51 -2.28
N TRP A 116 -5.26 2.40 -3.46
CA TRP A 116 -4.57 2.23 -4.73
C TRP A 116 -4.37 3.56 -5.47
N VAL A 117 -3.99 4.62 -4.75
CA VAL A 117 -3.86 5.99 -5.28
C VAL A 117 -3.03 6.09 -6.57
N ASN A 118 -1.97 5.28 -6.69
CA ASN A 118 -1.12 5.25 -7.89
C ASN A 118 -1.83 4.71 -9.13
N GLN A 119 -2.80 3.82 -8.94
CA GLN A 119 -3.58 3.22 -10.04
C GLN A 119 -4.82 4.06 -10.35
N GLU A 120 -5.45 4.63 -9.32
CA GLU A 120 -6.71 5.37 -9.48
C GLU A 120 -6.52 6.80 -9.93
N GLU A 121 -5.44 7.45 -9.51
CA GLU A 121 -5.21 8.89 -9.72
C GLU A 121 -3.78 9.16 -10.20
N ALA A 122 -3.30 8.31 -11.12
CA ALA A 122 -1.93 8.32 -11.63
C ALA A 122 -1.46 9.71 -12.07
N ASP A 123 -2.29 10.48 -12.76
CA ASP A 123 -1.96 11.83 -13.22
C ASP A 123 -1.71 12.80 -12.06
N ILE A 124 -2.55 12.75 -11.01
CA ILE A 124 -2.39 13.57 -9.81
C ILE A 124 -1.13 13.15 -9.06
N VAL A 125 -0.93 11.84 -8.88
CA VAL A 125 0.24 11.29 -8.19
C VAL A 125 1.52 11.72 -8.91
N ASN A 126 1.61 11.50 -10.22
CA ASN A 126 2.77 11.84 -11.03
C ASN A 126 3.06 13.35 -11.00
N LYS A 127 2.03 14.19 -11.12
CA LYS A 127 2.16 15.64 -11.03
C LYS A 127 2.70 16.09 -9.68
N GLU A 128 2.19 15.52 -8.59
CA GLU A 128 2.62 15.89 -7.24
C GLU A 128 4.04 15.39 -6.92
N ILE A 129 4.44 14.22 -7.44
CA ILE A 129 5.82 13.74 -7.36
C ILE A 129 6.76 14.69 -8.12
N LEU A 130 6.47 15.00 -9.38
CA LEU A 130 7.31 15.89 -10.19
C LEU A 130 7.43 17.29 -9.58
N LYS A 131 6.32 17.84 -9.08
CA LYS A 131 6.30 19.13 -8.37
C LYS A 131 7.14 19.11 -7.10
N PHE A 132 7.12 18.00 -6.36
CA PHE A 132 7.92 17.87 -5.13
C PHE A 132 9.43 17.80 -5.46
N LEU A 133 9.80 17.01 -6.46
CA LEU A 133 11.20 16.86 -6.89
C LEU A 133 11.77 18.17 -7.47
N ASN A 134 11.00 18.87 -8.31
CA ASN A 134 11.43 20.11 -8.95
C ASN A 134 11.48 21.32 -8.01
N LYS A 135 10.89 21.24 -6.81
CA LYS A 135 10.98 22.29 -5.78
C LYS A 135 12.22 22.21 -4.91
N SER A 136 12.96 21.11 -5.00
CA SER A 136 14.16 20.86 -4.19
C SER A 136 15.45 21.32 -4.88
N SER A 137 15.36 22.30 -5.79
CA SER A 137 16.47 22.95 -6.50
C SER A 137 16.52 24.44 -6.19
#